data_AF-E9HR31-F1
#
_entry.id   AF-E9HR31-F1
#
_cell.length_a   1.000
_cell.length_b   1.000
_cell.length_c   1.000
_cell.angle_alpha   90.00
_cell.angle_beta   90.00
_cell.angle_gamma   90.00
#
_symmetry.space_group_name_H-M   'P 1'
#
loop_
_entity.id
_entity.type
_entity.pdbx_description
1 polymer ?
#
loop_
_entity_poly.entity_id
_entity_poly.type
_entity_poly.pdbx_seq_one_letter_code
_entity_poly.pdbx_strand_id
1 'polypeptide(L)'
;KNALEEFDLNICGRVNDSDDLECYIESNNRDELFQMADTTESWLYDEGEDCKKNEYVDKLQQLQNLAAVQARKRDHESTPRAAEMFAASLNCFKKAYTAYNSGDAAYDHWTPEEEKKLELAIAKKVSWLDANISRVKETLKTKDLPFKAAAFHSEQQAFESSMNPVLNKPKPQPPAP
;
A
#
# COMPACT_ATOMS: atom_id res chain seq x y z
N LYS A 1 28.99 -9.07 -20.40
CA LYS A 1 29.46 -7.67 -20.50
C LYS A 1 28.28 -6.72 -20.73
N ASN A 2 27.69 -6.65 -21.93
CA ASN A 2 26.62 -5.67 -22.25
C ASN A 2 25.37 -5.70 -21.36
N ALA A 3 24.84 -6.89 -21.00
CA ALA A 3 23.62 -6.96 -20.18
C ALA A 3 23.83 -6.45 -18.74
N LEU A 4 25.05 -6.51 -18.23
CA LEU A 4 25.37 -6.06 -16.88
C LEU A 4 25.65 -4.56 -16.86
N GLU A 5 26.33 -4.05 -17.88
CA GLU A 5 26.55 -2.62 -18.10
C GLU A 5 25.22 -1.88 -18.30
N GLU A 6 24.32 -2.43 -19.12
CA GLU A 6 22.97 -1.88 -19.30
C GLU A 6 22.17 -1.91 -17.99
N PHE A 7 22.31 -2.98 -17.21
CA PHE A 7 21.67 -3.08 -15.90
C PHE A 7 22.20 -2.00 -14.94
N ASP A 8 23.52 -1.85 -14.79
CA ASP A 8 24.14 -0.87 -13.90
C ASP A 8 23.75 0.57 -14.30
N LEU A 9 23.77 0.91 -15.60
CA LEU A 9 23.30 2.21 -16.11
C LEU A 9 21.80 2.44 -15.83
N ASN A 10 20.96 1.43 -16.04
CA ASN A 10 19.53 1.52 -15.75
C ASN A 10 19.29 1.81 -14.26
N ILE A 11 19.97 1.09 -13.37
CA ILE A 11 19.77 1.25 -11.94
C ILE A 11 20.23 2.62 -11.50
N CYS A 12 21.43 3.04 -11.92
CA CYS A 12 21.98 4.33 -11.58
C CYS A 12 21.11 5.49 -12.09
N GLY A 13 20.55 5.36 -13.29
CA GLY A 13 19.61 6.33 -13.84
C GLY A 13 18.36 6.47 -12.98
N ARG A 14 17.76 5.34 -12.58
CA ARG A 14 16.50 5.34 -11.81
C ARG A 14 16.64 5.89 -10.39
N VAL A 15 17.76 5.61 -9.71
CA VAL A 15 18.02 6.15 -8.35
C VAL A 15 18.44 7.62 -8.34
N ASN A 16 18.80 8.18 -9.50
CA ASN A 16 19.03 9.61 -9.71
C ASN A 16 17.83 10.35 -10.29
N ASP A 17 16.76 9.63 -10.65
CA ASP A 17 15.55 10.22 -11.19
C ASP A 17 14.60 10.60 -10.06
N SER A 18 14.37 11.90 -9.91
CA SER A 18 13.46 12.50 -8.92
C SER A 18 12.01 12.03 -9.08
N ASP A 19 11.62 11.67 -10.30
CA ASP A 19 10.30 11.15 -10.64
C ASP A 19 10.23 9.61 -10.52
N ASP A 20 11.38 8.93 -10.35
CA ASP A 20 11.45 7.48 -10.09
C ASP A 20 11.84 7.09 -8.67
N LEU A 21 13.11 6.73 -8.42
CA LEU A 21 13.54 6.09 -7.17
C LEU A 21 14.32 7.01 -6.23
N GLU A 22 14.75 8.20 -6.67
CA GLU A 22 15.59 9.10 -5.86
C GLU A 22 14.94 9.43 -4.51
N CYS A 23 13.64 9.73 -4.51
CA CYS A 23 12.89 10.06 -3.29
C CYS A 23 12.76 8.88 -2.30
N TYR A 24 13.02 7.65 -2.74
CA TYR A 24 12.77 6.42 -1.99
C TYR A 24 14.04 5.76 -1.45
N ILE A 25 15.22 6.34 -1.69
CA ILE A 25 16.52 5.85 -1.23
C ILE A 25 17.20 6.89 -0.33
N GLU A 26 17.88 6.44 0.73
CA GLU A 26 18.71 7.35 1.54
C GLU A 26 20.02 7.65 0.81
N SER A 27 20.55 8.86 0.98
CA SER A 27 21.76 9.29 0.26
C SER A 27 22.94 8.35 0.48
N ASN A 28 23.15 7.86 1.69
CA ASN A 28 24.21 6.88 1.99
C ASN A 28 24.03 5.57 1.20
N ASN A 29 22.81 5.03 1.15
CA ASN A 29 22.51 3.79 0.43
C ASN A 29 22.63 3.98 -1.09
N ARG A 30 22.32 5.19 -1.58
CA ARG A 30 22.50 5.56 -3.00
C ARG A 30 23.98 5.66 -3.35
N ASP A 31 24.77 6.30 -2.50
CA ASP A 31 26.21 6.47 -2.73
C ASP A 31 26.94 5.11 -2.65
N GLU A 32 26.54 4.22 -1.73
CA GLU A 32 27.00 2.82 -1.68
C GLU A 32 26.65 2.05 -2.97
N LEU A 33 25.44 2.25 -3.51
CA LEU A 33 25.02 1.64 -4.77
C LEU A 33 25.90 2.11 -5.93
N PHE A 34 26.21 3.41 -6.01
CA PHE A 34 27.09 3.94 -7.06
C PHE A 34 28.52 3.44 -6.93
N GLN A 35 29.08 3.39 -5.72
CA GLN A 35 30.41 2.84 -5.50
C GLN A 35 30.48 1.36 -5.93
N MET A 36 29.44 0.59 -5.63
CA MET A 36 29.36 -0.81 -6.03
C MET A 36 29.20 -0.99 -7.55
N ALA A 37 28.45 -0.10 -8.21
CA ALA A 37 28.30 -0.09 -9.67
C ALA A 37 29.65 0.22 -10.36
N ASP A 38 30.36 1.27 -9.93
CA ASP A 38 31.68 1.66 -10.45
C ASP A 38 32.74 0.55 -10.26
N THR A 39 32.72 -0.09 -9.08
CA THR A 39 33.58 -1.25 -8.79
C THR A 39 33.29 -2.42 -9.74
N THR A 40 32.02 -2.65 -10.06
CA THR A 40 31.66 -3.70 -11.02
C THR A 40 32.09 -3.33 -12.43
N GLU A 41 31.84 -2.10 -12.86
CA GLU A 41 32.21 -1.64 -14.19
C GLU A 41 33.71 -1.81 -14.42
N SER A 42 34.54 -1.32 -13.48
CA SER A 42 36.00 -1.49 -13.50
C SER A 42 36.41 -2.97 -13.61
N TRP A 43 35.79 -3.84 -12.81
CA TRP A 43 36.06 -5.28 -12.85
C TRP A 43 35.70 -5.95 -14.19
N LEU A 44 34.59 -5.54 -14.83
CA LEU A 44 34.19 -6.05 -16.16
C LEU A 44 35.19 -5.71 -17.26
N TYR A 45 35.99 -4.67 -17.08
CA TYR A 45 37.05 -4.26 -17.99
C TYR A 45 38.38 -4.98 -17.73
N ASP A 46 38.65 -5.43 -16.49
CA ASP A 46 39.93 -6.03 -16.09
C ASP A 46 39.97 -7.57 -16.07
N GLU A 47 39.04 -8.27 -15.40
CA GLU A 47 39.17 -9.72 -15.08
C GLU A 47 37.98 -10.60 -15.55
N GLY A 48 37.01 -10.01 -16.26
CA GLY A 48 35.67 -10.59 -16.48
C GLY A 48 35.52 -11.85 -17.35
N GLU A 49 36.58 -12.62 -17.64
CA GLU A 49 36.46 -13.92 -18.34
C GLU A 49 36.42 -15.15 -17.41
N ASP A 50 36.89 -15.06 -16.14
CA ASP A 50 37.03 -16.24 -15.25
C ASP A 50 36.40 -16.03 -13.86
N CYS A 51 35.13 -15.61 -13.85
CA CYS A 51 34.42 -15.12 -12.65
C CYS A 51 34.26 -16.18 -11.54
N LYS A 52 34.60 -15.82 -10.30
CA LYS A 52 34.45 -16.66 -9.09
C LYS A 52 33.09 -16.44 -8.42
N LYS A 53 32.60 -17.48 -7.74
CA LYS A 53 31.31 -17.52 -7.02
C LYS A 53 31.03 -16.33 -6.08
N ASN A 54 32.06 -15.68 -5.54
CA ASN A 54 31.91 -14.53 -4.64
C ASN A 54 31.43 -13.26 -5.37
N GLU A 55 31.70 -13.10 -6.67
CA GLU A 55 31.32 -11.91 -7.45
C GLU A 55 29.81 -11.88 -7.78
N TYR A 56 29.18 -13.05 -7.77
CA TYR A 56 27.72 -13.16 -7.82
C TYR A 56 27.05 -12.61 -6.56
N VAL A 57 27.74 -12.63 -5.40
CA VAL A 57 27.16 -12.20 -4.13
C VAL A 57 26.99 -10.68 -4.11
N ASP A 58 28.00 -9.93 -4.54
CA ASP A 58 27.94 -8.46 -4.59
C ASP A 58 26.85 -7.98 -5.57
N LYS A 59 26.65 -8.71 -6.67
CA LYS A 59 25.58 -8.44 -7.62
C LYS A 59 24.18 -8.78 -7.10
N LEU A 60 24.05 -9.85 -6.35
CA LEU A 60 22.82 -10.16 -5.64
C LEU A 60 22.48 -9.06 -4.62
N GLN A 61 23.48 -8.49 -3.95
CA GLN A 61 23.26 -7.39 -2.99
C GLN A 61 22.73 -6.12 -3.68
N GLN A 62 23.26 -5.76 -4.86
CA GLN A 62 22.76 -4.63 -5.66
C GLN A 62 21.29 -4.84 -6.07
N LEU A 63 20.95 -6.04 -6.56
CA LEU A 63 19.58 -6.41 -6.92
C LEU A 63 18.63 -6.36 -5.73
N GLN A 64 19.09 -6.80 -4.55
CA GLN A 64 18.30 -6.76 -3.31
C GLN A 64 18.03 -5.33 -2.84
N ASN A 65 19.05 -4.46 -2.85
CA ASN A 65 18.92 -3.06 -2.46
C ASN A 65 17.92 -2.34 -3.38
N LEU A 66 18.05 -2.52 -4.69
CA LEU A 66 17.11 -1.98 -5.66
C LEU A 66 15.69 -2.52 -5.47
N ALA A 67 15.55 -3.84 -5.29
CA ALA A 67 14.25 -4.46 -5.09
C ALA A 67 13.54 -3.89 -3.85
N ALA A 68 14.30 -3.59 -2.79
CA ALA A 68 13.79 -2.94 -1.59
C ALA A 68 13.30 -1.50 -1.86
N VAL A 69 14.08 -0.69 -2.59
CA VAL A 69 13.69 0.68 -2.96
C VAL A 69 12.46 0.69 -3.87
N GLN A 70 12.40 -0.20 -4.85
CA GLN A 70 11.22 -0.35 -5.71
C GLN A 70 9.99 -0.82 -4.94
N ALA A 71 10.15 -1.76 -4.00
CA ALA A 71 9.07 -2.20 -3.13
C ALA A 71 8.54 -1.05 -2.28
N ARG A 72 9.45 -0.24 -1.72
CA ARG A 72 9.09 0.96 -0.95
C ARG A 72 8.30 1.96 -1.78
N LYS A 73 8.75 2.27 -3.00
CA LYS A 73 8.00 3.11 -3.95
C LYS A 73 6.57 2.57 -4.15
N ARG A 74 6.45 1.29 -4.53
CA ARG A 74 5.14 0.65 -4.75
C ARG A 74 4.26 0.72 -3.50
N ASP A 75 4.81 0.51 -2.32
CA ASP A 75 4.07 0.55 -1.06
C ASP A 75 3.56 1.98 -0.76
N HIS A 76 4.40 3.00 -0.95
CA HIS A 76 4.04 4.42 -0.78
C HIS A 76 2.99 4.91 -1.79
N GLU A 77 2.98 4.35 -3.01
CA GLU A 77 1.98 4.69 -4.03
C GLU A 77 0.66 3.94 -3.84
N SER A 78 0.71 2.65 -3.48
CA SER A 78 -0.48 1.79 -3.39
C SER A 78 -1.24 1.94 -2.08
N THR A 79 -0.55 2.23 -0.97
CA THR A 79 -1.18 2.27 0.36
C THR A 79 -2.18 3.41 0.50
N PRO A 80 -1.90 4.66 0.06
CA PRO A 80 -2.88 5.74 0.07
C PRO A 80 -4.14 5.40 -0.75
N ARG A 81 -3.96 4.78 -1.92
CA ARG A 81 -5.08 4.34 -2.77
C ARG A 81 -5.95 3.29 -2.08
N ALA A 82 -5.35 2.33 -1.37
CA ALA A 82 -6.11 1.35 -0.60
C ALA A 82 -6.89 2.00 0.55
N ALA A 83 -6.31 3.00 1.22
CA ALA A 83 -7.00 3.78 2.24
C ALA A 83 -8.17 4.60 1.68
N GLU A 84 -8.03 5.19 0.49
CA GLU A 84 -9.12 5.90 -0.20
C GLU A 84 -10.29 4.98 -0.56
N MET A 85 -10.00 3.76 -1.03
CA MET A 85 -11.03 2.76 -1.30
C MET A 85 -11.78 2.38 -0.03
N PHE A 86 -11.07 2.19 1.08
CA PHE A 86 -11.72 1.92 2.36
C PHE A 86 -12.55 3.11 2.85
N ALA A 87 -12.06 4.35 2.68
CA ALA A 87 -12.82 5.56 2.99
C ALA A 87 -14.12 5.65 2.19
N ALA A 88 -14.06 5.34 0.89
CA ALA A 88 -15.22 5.33 0.01
C ALA A 88 -16.25 4.29 0.45
N SER A 89 -15.80 3.08 0.82
CA SER A 89 -16.65 2.05 1.41
C SER A 89 -17.35 2.56 2.68
N LEU A 90 -16.60 3.06 3.67
CA LEU A 90 -17.17 3.63 4.90
C LEU A 90 -18.20 4.74 4.63
N ASN A 91 -17.97 5.57 3.63
CA ASN A 91 -18.91 6.62 3.24
C ASN A 91 -20.23 6.07 2.69
N CYS A 92 -20.24 4.93 2.00
CA CYS A 92 -21.49 4.27 1.58
C CYS A 92 -22.33 3.85 2.79
N PHE A 93 -21.71 3.23 3.80
CA PHE A 93 -22.41 2.83 5.03
C PHE A 93 -22.87 4.05 5.84
N LYS A 94 -22.06 5.12 5.92
CA LYS A 94 -22.47 6.39 6.54
C LYS A 94 -23.71 6.98 5.88
N LYS A 95 -23.78 6.98 4.55
CA LYS A 95 -24.96 7.49 3.82
C LYS A 95 -26.22 6.71 4.17
N ALA A 96 -26.14 5.38 4.24
CA ALA A 96 -27.27 4.55 4.65
C ALA A 96 -27.70 4.83 6.10
N TYR A 97 -26.73 4.96 7.01
CA TYR A 97 -26.97 5.35 8.39
C TYR A 97 -27.68 6.71 8.51
N THR A 98 -27.21 7.73 7.77
CA THR A 98 -27.85 9.04 7.71
C THR A 98 -29.27 8.97 7.13
N ALA A 99 -29.50 8.16 6.11
CA ALA A 99 -30.81 7.98 5.51
C ALA A 99 -31.81 7.34 6.49
N TYR A 100 -31.38 6.30 7.22
CA TYR A 100 -32.17 5.73 8.32
C TYR A 100 -32.54 6.80 9.36
N ASN A 101 -31.58 7.58 9.83
CA ASN A 101 -31.83 8.65 10.81
C ASN A 101 -32.71 9.79 10.29
N SER A 102 -32.85 9.91 8.97
CA SER A 102 -33.75 10.87 8.32
C SER A 102 -35.17 10.31 8.12
N GLY A 103 -35.44 9.07 8.54
CA GLY A 103 -36.73 8.40 8.37
C GLY A 103 -36.98 7.91 6.94
N ASP A 104 -35.93 7.55 6.20
CA ASP A 104 -36.07 6.98 4.86
C ASP A 104 -36.69 5.57 4.94
N ALA A 105 -37.85 5.42 4.31
CA ALA A 105 -38.61 4.18 4.29
C ALA A 105 -37.81 2.98 3.77
N ALA A 106 -36.74 3.19 2.98
CA ALA A 106 -35.81 2.15 2.57
C ALA A 106 -35.25 1.33 3.74
N TYR A 107 -35.04 1.97 4.90
CA TYR A 107 -34.34 1.40 6.06
C TYR A 107 -35.25 1.15 7.29
N ASP A 108 -36.57 1.35 7.20
CA ASP A 108 -37.54 1.14 8.30
C ASP A 108 -37.52 -0.26 8.94
N HIS A 109 -36.96 -1.24 8.25
CA HIS A 109 -36.88 -2.64 8.68
C HIS A 109 -35.63 -2.95 9.52
N TRP A 110 -34.76 -1.96 9.74
CA TRP A 110 -33.63 -2.06 10.65
C TRP A 110 -34.13 -2.02 12.10
N THR A 111 -33.57 -2.90 12.92
CA THR A 111 -33.78 -2.89 14.37
C THR A 111 -32.86 -1.85 15.03
N PRO A 112 -33.23 -1.30 16.19
CA PRO A 112 -32.36 -0.40 16.95
C PRO A 112 -30.98 -1.02 17.26
N GLU A 113 -30.91 -2.33 17.47
CA GLU A 113 -29.66 -3.05 17.68
C GLU A 113 -28.76 -3.08 16.44
N GLU A 114 -29.35 -3.26 15.26
CA GLU A 114 -28.65 -3.23 13.96
C GLU A 114 -28.12 -1.85 13.63
N GLU A 115 -28.91 -0.80 13.85
CA GLU A 115 -28.51 0.59 13.64
C GLU A 115 -27.33 0.96 14.54
N LYS A 116 -27.44 0.70 15.85
CA LYS A 116 -26.39 1.01 16.80
C LYS A 116 -25.10 0.24 16.52
N LYS A 117 -25.23 -1.02 16.08
CA LYS A 117 -24.09 -1.83 15.65
C LYS A 117 -23.39 -1.20 14.44
N LEU A 118 -24.16 -0.70 13.47
CA LEU A 118 -23.62 -0.02 12.28
C LEU A 118 -22.92 1.29 12.66
N GLU A 119 -23.52 2.12 13.50
CA GLU A 119 -22.95 3.38 14.01
C GLU A 119 -21.57 3.14 14.65
N LEU A 120 -21.51 2.22 15.63
CA LEU A 120 -20.28 1.91 16.36
C LEU A 120 -19.21 1.31 15.46
N ALA A 121 -19.60 0.46 14.51
CA ALA A 121 -18.66 -0.13 13.55
C ALA A 121 -18.05 0.94 12.63
N ILE A 122 -18.87 1.84 12.09
CA ILE A 122 -18.41 2.97 11.28
C ILE A 122 -17.45 3.85 12.08
N ALA A 123 -17.85 4.31 13.27
CA ALA A 123 -17.04 5.19 14.10
C ALA A 123 -15.67 4.59 14.42
N LYS A 124 -15.67 3.30 14.80
CA LYS A 124 -14.42 2.54 15.07
C LYS A 124 -13.51 2.50 13.85
N LYS A 125 -14.04 2.19 12.67
CA LYS A 125 -13.23 2.04 11.45
C LYS A 125 -12.76 3.37 10.86
N VAL A 126 -13.54 4.43 11.00
CA VAL A 126 -13.12 5.80 10.65
C VAL A 126 -11.93 6.21 11.50
N SER A 127 -12.03 6.07 12.83
CA SER A 127 -10.93 6.40 13.73
C SER A 127 -9.67 5.57 13.43
N TRP A 128 -9.84 4.27 13.12
CA TRP A 128 -8.73 3.42 12.72
C TRP A 128 -8.10 3.90 11.40
N LEU A 129 -8.91 4.21 10.38
CA LEU A 129 -8.44 4.65 9.08
C LEU A 129 -7.65 5.96 9.20
N ASP A 130 -8.19 6.95 9.90
CA ASP A 130 -7.59 8.26 10.10
C ASP A 130 -6.26 8.17 10.84
N ALA A 131 -6.19 7.36 11.91
CA ALA A 131 -4.97 7.16 12.67
C ALA A 131 -3.87 6.48 11.83
N ASN A 132 -4.22 5.45 11.05
CA ASN A 132 -3.22 4.68 10.30
C ASN A 132 -2.78 5.39 9.01
N ILE A 133 -3.68 6.08 8.30
CA ILE A 133 -3.28 6.85 7.12
C ILE A 133 -2.41 8.06 7.49
N SER A 134 -2.62 8.66 8.67
CA SER A 134 -1.76 9.74 9.16
C SER A 134 -0.33 9.24 9.38
N ARG A 135 -0.18 8.08 10.04
CA ARG A 135 1.14 7.44 10.23
C ARG A 135 1.83 7.09 8.92
N VAL A 136 1.08 6.65 7.91
CA VAL A 136 1.61 6.39 6.56
C VAL A 136 2.12 7.68 5.93
N LYS A 137 1.36 8.78 6.00
CA LYS A 137 1.73 10.09 5.44
C LYS A 137 2.95 10.72 6.13
N GLU A 138 3.11 10.50 7.43
CA GLU A 138 4.25 10.99 8.22
C GLU A 138 5.52 10.16 8.02
N THR A 139 5.41 8.97 7.42
CA THR A 139 6.57 8.11 7.17
C THR A 139 7.38 8.67 6.01
N LEU A 140 8.69 8.88 6.24
CA LEU A 140 9.61 9.30 5.18
C LEU A 140 9.58 8.32 4.01
N LYS A 141 9.63 8.85 2.78
CA LYS A 141 9.65 8.03 1.56
C LYS A 141 10.83 7.04 1.50
N THR A 142 11.92 7.31 2.21
CA THR A 142 13.09 6.45 2.31
C THR A 142 12.96 5.33 3.35
N LYS A 143 11.87 5.33 4.14
CA LYS A 143 11.58 4.31 5.15
C LYS A 143 10.38 3.45 4.73
N ASP A 144 10.41 2.22 5.20
CA ASP A 144 9.33 1.27 4.97
C ASP A 144 8.08 1.69 5.74
N LEU A 145 6.91 1.56 5.11
CA LEU A 145 5.65 1.94 5.74
C LEU A 145 5.31 1.02 6.92
N PRO A 146 4.75 1.58 8.01
CA PRO A 146 4.30 0.78 9.16
C PRO A 146 3.11 -0.13 8.81
N PHE A 147 2.32 0.25 7.79
CA PHE A 147 1.24 -0.55 7.24
C PHE A 147 1.23 -0.43 5.73
N LYS A 148 0.92 -1.53 5.05
CA LYS A 148 0.84 -1.61 3.59
C LYS A 148 -0.61 -1.72 3.14
N ALA A 149 -0.85 -1.53 1.85
CA ALA A 149 -2.17 -1.65 1.21
C ALA A 149 -2.98 -2.89 1.65
N ALA A 150 -2.32 -4.05 1.83
CA ALA A 150 -2.96 -5.29 2.27
C ALA A 150 -3.70 -5.15 3.62
N ALA A 151 -3.17 -4.37 4.56
CA ALA A 151 -3.83 -4.13 5.84
C ALA A 151 -5.15 -3.37 5.67
N PHE A 152 -5.16 -2.33 4.84
CA PHE A 152 -6.37 -1.56 4.54
C PHE A 152 -7.42 -2.40 3.81
N HIS A 153 -7.00 -3.23 2.84
CA HIS A 153 -7.91 -4.14 2.15
C HIS A 153 -8.50 -5.19 3.09
N SER A 154 -7.69 -5.77 3.99
CA SER A 154 -8.17 -6.73 4.98
C SER A 154 -9.20 -6.09 5.92
N GLU A 155 -8.93 -4.87 6.38
CA GLU A 155 -9.84 -4.13 7.27
C GLU A 155 -11.15 -3.73 6.57
N GLN A 156 -11.05 -3.30 5.30
CA GLN A 156 -12.21 -3.05 4.45
C GLN A 156 -13.06 -4.30 4.29
N GLN A 157 -12.47 -5.41 3.87
CA GLN A 157 -13.18 -6.67 3.64
C GLN A 157 -13.84 -7.18 4.94
N ALA A 158 -13.14 -7.11 6.06
CA ALA A 158 -13.67 -7.51 7.36
C ALA A 158 -14.87 -6.64 7.78
N PHE A 159 -14.77 -5.33 7.57
CA PHE A 159 -15.86 -4.39 7.85
C PHE A 159 -17.07 -4.68 6.95
N GLU A 160 -16.88 -4.73 5.63
CA GLU A 160 -17.94 -5.01 4.66
C GLU A 160 -18.62 -6.34 4.92
N SER A 161 -17.85 -7.41 5.18
CA SER A 161 -18.41 -8.73 5.50
C SER A 161 -19.30 -8.70 6.74
N SER A 162 -18.93 -7.88 7.73
CA SER A 162 -19.69 -7.76 8.98
C SER A 162 -20.94 -6.89 8.87
N MET A 163 -20.94 -5.86 8.01
CA MET A 163 -21.99 -4.83 7.93
C MET A 163 -22.90 -4.96 6.70
N ASN A 164 -22.44 -5.60 5.61
CA ASN A 164 -23.28 -5.85 4.42
C ASN A 164 -24.59 -6.59 4.72
N PRO A 165 -24.65 -7.56 5.66
CA PRO A 165 -25.91 -8.19 6.03
C PRO A 165 -26.92 -7.22 6.65
N VAL A 166 -26.46 -6.20 7.38
CA VAL A 166 -27.31 -5.15 7.94
C VAL A 166 -27.76 -4.21 6.82
N LEU A 167 -26.81 -3.76 6.00
CA LEU A 167 -27.05 -2.80 4.93
C LEU A 167 -28.03 -3.32 3.87
N ASN A 168 -27.89 -4.58 3.46
CA ASN A 168 -28.65 -5.20 2.36
C ASN A 168 -29.81 -6.07 2.84
N LYS A 169 -30.24 -5.89 4.10
CA LYS A 169 -31.37 -6.63 4.64
C LYS A 169 -32.63 -6.34 3.78
N PRO A 170 -33.36 -7.36 3.30
CA PRO A 170 -34.54 -7.13 2.49
C PRO A 170 -35.69 -6.66 3.39
N LYS A 171 -36.56 -5.78 2.84
CA LYS A 171 -37.82 -5.44 3.50
C LYS A 171 -38.69 -6.70 3.64
N PRO A 172 -39.36 -6.92 4.79
CA PRO A 172 -40.32 -8.00 4.94
C PRO A 172 -41.39 -7.94 3.84
N GLN A 173 -41.70 -9.07 3.21
CA GLN A 173 -42.82 -9.12 2.26
C GLN A 173 -44.13 -8.85 3.01
N PRO A 174 -45.06 -8.07 2.43
CA PRO A 174 -46.39 -7.92 3.00
C PRO A 174 -47.07 -9.29 3.09
N PRO A 175 -47.93 -9.53 4.11
CA PRO A 175 -48.65 -10.78 4.24
C PRO A 175 -49.46 -11.06 2.97
N ALA A 176 -49.41 -12.31 2.48
CA ALA A 176 -50.19 -12.74 1.33
C ALA A 176 -51.71 -12.60 1.63
N PRO A 177 -52.52 -12.18 0.64
CA PRO A 177 -53.95 -11.93 0.80
C PRO A 177 -54.77 -13.19 1.12
#